data_AF-S6A4M7-F1
#
_entry.id   AF-S6A4M7-F1
#
_cell.length_a   1.000
_cell.length_b   1.000
_cell.length_c   1.000
_cell.angle_alpha   90.00
_cell.angle_beta   90.00
_cell.angle_gamma   90.00
#
_symmetry.space_group_name_H-M   'P 1'
#
loop_
_entity.id
_entity.type
_entity.pdbx_description
1 polymer ?
#
loop_
_entity_poly.entity_id
_entity_poly.type
_entity_poly.pdbx_seq_one_letter_code
_entity_poly.pdbx_strand_id
1 'polypeptide(L)'
;MKITTSENELIELLPEGSGNFYADGAYDSKKVLNTVVEKGYRPIVKKTKNPPGGFGSKKRDRVFSEEEYRYRNPHEGFWGAFTTWFGSRIPCFLKKTTVTRILLGVMCYGLKILLRVKYCLNNRG
;
A
#
# COMPACT_ATOMS: atom_id res chain seq x y z
N MET A 1 4.70 -16.85 -10.47
CA MET A 1 5.43 -15.58 -10.34
C MET A 1 6.35 -15.73 -9.14
N LYS A 2 7.66 -15.82 -9.37
CA LYS A 2 8.63 -15.85 -8.26
C LYS A 2 8.72 -14.44 -7.71
N ILE A 3 8.48 -14.26 -6.42
CA ILE A 3 8.80 -13.02 -5.73
C ILE A 3 10.26 -12.68 -6.01
N THR A 4 10.49 -11.43 -6.40
CA THR A 4 11.84 -10.87 -6.53
C THR A 4 12.42 -10.68 -5.13
N THR A 5 13.72 -10.89 -4.97
CA THR A 5 14.44 -10.76 -3.68
C THR A 5 14.08 -9.45 -2.95
N SER A 6 13.83 -8.39 -3.72
CA SER A 6 13.41 -7.08 -3.25
C SER A 6 12.10 -7.04 -2.46
N GLU A 7 11.04 -7.78 -2.83
CA GLU A 7 9.76 -7.70 -2.10
C GLU A 7 9.84 -8.42 -0.75
N ASN A 8 10.67 -9.45 -0.66
CA ASN A 8 10.99 -10.15 0.58
C ASN A 8 11.92 -9.35 1.49
N GLU A 9 12.81 -8.51 0.95
CA GLU A 9 13.64 -7.59 1.74
C GLU A 9 12.81 -6.41 2.26
N LEU A 10 11.89 -5.90 1.44
CA LEU A 10 11.06 -4.75 1.79
C LEU A 10 10.09 -5.06 2.94
N ILE A 11 9.61 -6.31 3.05
CA ILE A 11 8.74 -6.72 4.15
C ILE A 11 9.46 -6.83 5.50
N GLU A 12 10.78 -7.06 5.50
CA GLU A 12 11.57 -7.10 6.74
C GLU A 12 11.69 -5.71 7.37
N LEU A 13 11.62 -4.67 6.54
CA LEU A 13 11.60 -3.27 6.98
C LEU A 13 10.22 -2.81 7.47
N LEU A 14 9.19 -3.67 7.40
CA LEU A 14 7.86 -3.34 7.89
C LEU A 14 7.92 -3.12 9.41
N PRO A 15 7.57 -1.92 9.91
CA PRO A 15 7.54 -1.65 11.34
C PRO A 15 6.44 -2.49 12.01
N GLU A 16 6.53 -2.67 13.33
CA GLU A 16 5.44 -3.29 14.08
C GLU A 16 4.26 -2.33 14.19
N GLY A 17 3.05 -2.85 14.12
CA GLY A 17 1.85 -2.02 14.16
C GLY A 17 0.55 -2.82 14.11
N SER A 18 -0.52 -2.13 13.75
CA SER A 18 -1.85 -2.72 13.60
C SER A 18 -2.58 -2.11 12.42
N GLY A 19 -3.61 -2.80 11.93
CA GLY A 19 -4.42 -2.37 10.79
C GLY A 19 -4.33 -3.32 9.60
N ASN A 20 -4.82 -2.86 8.45
CA ASN A 20 -4.92 -3.68 7.24
C ASN A 20 -3.70 -3.47 6.34
N PHE A 21 -3.09 -4.56 5.91
CA PHE A 21 -2.01 -4.58 4.92
C PHE A 21 -2.59 -5.00 3.57
N TYR A 22 -2.71 -4.04 2.64
CA TYR A 22 -3.23 -4.28 1.29
C TYR A 22 -2.08 -4.55 0.32
N ALA A 23 -2.13 -5.67 -0.40
CA ALA A 23 -1.13 -5.98 -1.43
C ALA A 23 -1.68 -6.86 -2.56
N ASP A 24 -0.99 -6.84 -3.70
CA ASP A 24 -1.35 -7.71 -4.83
C ASP A 24 -0.87 -9.16 -4.63
N GLY A 25 -1.29 -10.05 -5.51
CA GLY A 25 -0.89 -11.46 -5.50
C GLY A 25 0.62 -11.69 -5.63
N ALA A 26 1.39 -10.69 -6.06
CA ALA A 26 2.85 -10.73 -5.97
C ALA A 26 3.34 -10.98 -4.54
N TYR A 27 2.64 -10.44 -3.53
CA TYR A 27 2.97 -10.57 -2.11
C TYR A 27 2.32 -11.81 -1.45
N ASP A 28 1.64 -12.66 -2.21
CA ASP A 28 1.04 -13.91 -1.74
C ASP A 28 2.11 -15.00 -1.57
N SER A 29 3.05 -14.79 -0.64
CA SER A 29 4.02 -15.80 -0.24
C SER A 29 3.99 -16.07 1.25
N LYS A 30 4.44 -17.28 1.61
CA LYS A 30 4.51 -17.72 3.00
C LYS A 30 5.33 -16.77 3.87
N LYS A 31 6.49 -16.31 3.38
CA LYS A 31 7.38 -15.41 4.13
C LYS A 31 6.66 -14.09 4.41
N VAL A 32 6.18 -13.43 3.36
CA VAL A 32 5.50 -12.13 3.47
C VAL A 32 4.27 -12.23 4.38
N LEU A 33 3.38 -13.19 4.15
CA LEU A 33 2.14 -13.31 4.93
C LEU A 33 2.40 -13.62 6.40
N ASN A 34 3.40 -14.45 6.71
CA ASN A 34 3.76 -14.73 8.09
C ASN A 34 4.34 -13.48 8.77
N THR A 35 5.28 -12.80 8.12
CA THR A 35 5.89 -11.57 8.65
C THR A 35 4.85 -10.46 8.88
N VAL A 36 3.94 -10.24 7.93
CA VAL A 36 2.85 -9.25 8.08
C VAL A 36 2.01 -9.53 9.32
N VAL A 37 1.67 -10.81 9.57
CA VAL A 37 0.87 -11.18 10.73
C VAL A 37 1.66 -11.11 12.02
N GLU A 38 2.93 -11.50 12.03
CA GLU A 38 3.86 -11.37 13.17
C GLU A 38 4.04 -9.90 13.55
N LYS A 39 4.12 -9.00 12.57
CA LYS A 39 4.19 -7.55 12.78
C LYS A 39 2.87 -6.91 13.24
N GLY A 40 1.80 -7.70 13.39
CA GLY A 40 0.52 -7.27 13.97
C GLY A 40 -0.54 -6.82 12.95
N TYR A 41 -0.27 -6.92 11.65
CA TYR A 41 -1.21 -6.49 10.61
C TYR A 41 -2.15 -7.61 10.15
N ARG A 42 -3.28 -7.19 9.56
CA ARG A 42 -4.25 -8.06 8.88
C ARG A 42 -3.93 -8.12 7.39
N PRO A 43 -3.53 -9.28 6.82
CA PRO A 43 -3.14 -9.38 5.42
C PRO A 43 -4.37 -9.42 4.50
N ILE A 44 -4.68 -8.31 3.83
CA ILE A 44 -5.68 -8.20 2.75
C ILE A 44 -4.95 -8.32 1.41
N VAL A 45 -4.55 -9.55 1.07
CA VAL A 45 -3.71 -9.83 -0.11
C VAL A 45 -4.46 -10.70 -1.10
N LYS A 46 -4.46 -10.30 -2.38
CA LYS A 46 -5.13 -11.07 -3.45
C LYS A 46 -4.55 -12.47 -3.54
N LYS A 47 -5.45 -13.46 -3.59
CA LYS A 47 -5.07 -14.88 -3.71
C LYS A 47 -4.56 -15.20 -5.11
N THR A 48 -3.40 -15.85 -5.16
CA THR A 48 -2.84 -16.41 -6.39
C THR A 48 -3.43 -17.80 -6.67
N LYS A 49 -3.26 -18.29 -7.89
CA LYS A 49 -3.78 -19.62 -8.30
C LYS A 49 -3.24 -20.75 -7.42
N ASN A 50 -1.99 -20.64 -6.95
CA ASN A 50 -1.33 -21.62 -6.10
C ASN A 50 -0.94 -20.94 -4.76
N PRO A 51 -1.89 -20.80 -3.82
CA PRO A 51 -1.66 -20.08 -2.59
C PRO A 51 -0.64 -20.82 -1.70
N PRO A 52 0.26 -20.09 -1.03
CA PRO A 52 1.18 -20.67 -0.06
C PRO A 52 0.41 -21.23 1.14
N GLY A 53 0.86 -22.35 1.71
CA GLY A 53 0.41 -22.81 3.02
C GLY A 53 1.02 -22.00 4.16
N GLY A 54 0.45 -22.10 5.36
CA GLY A 54 0.98 -21.45 6.57
C GLY A 54 -0.09 -20.72 7.37
N PHE A 55 0.29 -20.21 8.55
CA PHE A 55 -0.65 -19.49 9.41
C PHE A 55 -1.02 -18.11 8.82
N GLY A 56 -0.06 -17.41 8.19
CA GLY A 56 -0.32 -16.13 7.52
C GLY A 56 -1.36 -16.27 6.41
N SER A 57 -1.26 -17.33 5.61
CA SER A 57 -2.24 -17.66 4.56
C SER A 57 -3.62 -17.98 5.09
N LYS A 58 -3.72 -18.74 6.19
CA LYS A 58 -5.00 -19.03 6.87
C LYS A 58 -5.65 -17.75 7.40
N LYS A 59 -4.84 -16.81 7.93
CA LYS A 59 -5.35 -15.53 8.43
C LYS A 59 -5.80 -14.62 7.29
N ARG A 60 -5.02 -14.56 6.20
CA ARG A 60 -5.42 -13.89 4.94
C ARG A 60 -6.75 -14.43 4.43
N ASP A 61 -6.90 -15.74 4.30
CA ASP A 61 -8.13 -16.36 3.78
C ASP A 61 -9.35 -16.07 4.66
N ARG A 62 -9.16 -15.89 5.97
CA ARG A 62 -10.25 -15.51 6.90
C ARG A 62 -10.65 -14.05 6.83
N VAL A 63 -9.70 -13.15 6.58
CA VAL A 63 -9.94 -11.69 6.65
C VAL A 63 -10.23 -11.13 5.24
N PHE A 64 -9.82 -11.82 4.19
CA PHE A 64 -9.98 -11.34 2.82
C PHE A 64 -11.47 -11.22 2.44
N SER A 65 -11.90 -9.98 2.20
CA SER A 65 -13.15 -9.64 1.54
C SER A 65 -12.84 -8.93 0.23
N GLU A 66 -13.55 -9.31 -0.84
CA GLU A 66 -13.37 -8.66 -2.15
C GLU A 66 -13.79 -7.19 -2.11
N GLU A 67 -14.80 -6.85 -1.31
CA GLU A 67 -15.23 -5.46 -1.09
C GLU A 67 -14.16 -4.64 -0.39
N GLU A 68 -13.55 -5.19 0.68
CA GLU A 68 -12.45 -4.52 1.38
C GLU A 68 -11.22 -4.36 0.47
N TYR A 69 -10.93 -5.37 -0.36
CA TYR A 69 -9.82 -5.31 -1.30
C TYR A 69 -10.01 -4.23 -2.38
N ARG A 70 -11.25 -3.91 -2.78
CA ARG A 70 -11.53 -2.83 -3.75
C ARG A 70 -11.13 -1.45 -3.26
N TYR A 71 -11.10 -1.22 -1.94
CA TYR A 71 -10.61 0.04 -1.36
C TYR A 71 -9.12 0.28 -1.61
N ARG A 72 -8.35 -0.74 -2.04
CA ARG A 72 -6.96 -0.57 -2.49
C ARG A 72 -6.82 0.41 -3.65
N ASN A 73 -7.78 0.42 -4.59
CA ASN A 73 -7.71 1.25 -5.80
C ASN A 73 -7.58 2.76 -5.47
N PRO A 74 -8.37 3.34 -4.55
CA PRO A 74 -8.16 4.69 -4.04
C PRO A 74 -6.75 4.93 -3.48
N HIS A 75 -6.23 4.01 -2.67
CA HIS A 75 -4.91 4.14 -2.05
C HIS A 75 -3.78 4.06 -3.08
N GLU A 76 -3.89 3.16 -4.05
CA GLU A 76 -2.92 3.07 -5.17
C GLU A 76 -3.03 4.24 -6.13
N GLY A 77 -4.23 4.75 -6.39
CA GLY A 77 -4.44 5.95 -7.18
C GLY A 77 -3.76 7.18 -6.57
N PHE A 78 -3.79 7.30 -5.23
CA PHE A 78 -3.03 8.32 -4.50
C PHE A 78 -1.52 8.18 -4.78
N TRP A 79 -0.95 6.99 -4.57
CA TRP A 79 0.49 6.76 -4.73
C TRP A 79 0.96 6.79 -6.19
N GLY A 80 0.11 6.40 -7.14
CA GLY A 80 0.36 6.52 -8.58
C GLY A 80 0.39 7.98 -9.04
N ALA A 81 -0.55 8.81 -8.57
CA ALA A 81 -0.51 10.23 -8.84
C ALA A 81 0.71 10.90 -8.18
N PHE A 82 1.07 10.44 -6.99
CA PHE A 82 2.24 10.92 -6.26
C PHE A 82 3.55 10.62 -7.01
N THR A 83 3.74 9.40 -7.48
CA THR A 83 4.91 9.00 -8.28
C THR A 83 4.94 9.68 -9.65
N THR A 84 3.79 9.95 -10.26
CA THR A 84 3.71 10.75 -11.50
C THR A 84 4.20 12.18 -11.28
N TRP A 85 3.86 12.78 -10.13
CA TRP A 85 4.25 14.16 -9.80
C TRP A 85 5.69 14.31 -9.35
N PHE A 86 6.19 13.40 -8.52
CA PHE A 86 7.52 13.50 -7.91
C PHE A 86 8.57 12.66 -8.64
N GLY A 87 8.17 11.87 -9.64
CA GLY A 87 9.01 10.86 -10.27
C GLY A 87 9.11 9.59 -9.42
N SER A 88 9.42 8.45 -10.07
CA SER A 88 9.60 7.15 -9.42
C SER A 88 10.85 7.07 -8.54
N ARG A 89 11.77 8.05 -8.65
CA ARG A 89 12.98 8.16 -7.86
C ARG A 89 13.05 9.53 -7.19
N ILE A 90 12.75 9.56 -5.89
CA ILE A 90 13.12 10.71 -5.06
C ILE A 90 14.60 10.53 -4.72
N PRO A 91 15.53 11.37 -5.21
CA PRO A 91 16.94 11.28 -4.81
C PRO A 91 17.04 11.59 -3.32
N CYS A 92 17.30 10.54 -2.54
CA CYS A 92 17.37 10.59 -1.09
C CYS A 92 18.82 10.80 -0.65
N PHE A 93 19.21 12.04 -0.36
CA PHE A 93 20.50 12.32 0.28
C PHE A 93 20.41 12.30 1.81
N LEU A 94 19.27 12.70 2.39
CA LEU A 94 19.08 12.76 3.85
C LEU A 94 17.67 12.28 4.23
N LYS A 95 17.58 11.36 5.21
CA LYS A 95 16.29 10.77 5.64
C LYS A 95 15.27 11.85 6.06
N LYS A 96 15.72 12.89 6.77
CA LYS A 96 14.88 14.02 7.19
C LYS A 96 14.27 14.77 6.00
N THR A 97 15.07 15.12 4.99
CA THR A 97 14.59 15.89 3.84
C THR A 97 13.64 15.07 2.96
N THR A 98 13.87 13.77 2.84
CA THR A 98 12.94 12.86 2.16
C THR A 98 11.59 12.81 2.86
N VAL A 99 11.57 12.63 4.19
CA VAL A 99 10.32 12.62 4.97
C VAL A 99 9.56 13.94 4.80
N THR A 100 10.25 15.08 4.90
CA THR A 100 9.63 16.40 4.71
C THR A 100 9.06 16.59 3.30
N ARG A 101 9.77 16.15 2.26
CA ARG A 101 9.27 16.22 0.86
C ARG A 101 8.04 15.35 0.65
N ILE A 102 8.01 14.14 1.25
CA ILE A 102 6.86 13.26 1.19
C ILE A 102 5.65 13.92 1.87
N LEU A 103 5.83 14.45 3.08
CA LEU A 103 4.78 15.15 3.83
C LEU A 103 4.21 16.34 3.05
N LEU A 104 5.08 17.19 2.50
CA LEU A 104 4.67 18.33 1.66
C LEU A 104 3.87 17.87 0.44
N GLY A 105 4.33 16.81 -0.24
CA GLY A 105 3.59 16.26 -1.38
C GLY A 105 2.21 15.76 -1.00
N VAL A 106 2.08 15.08 0.15
CA VAL A 106 0.79 14.56 0.64
C VAL A 106 -0.17 15.71 0.91
N MET A 107 0.31 16.78 1.56
CA MET A 107 -0.47 17.99 1.81
C MET A 107 -0.92 18.66 0.51
N CYS A 108 -0.02 18.85 -0.46
CA CYS A 108 -0.35 19.45 -1.76
C CYS A 108 -1.37 18.62 -2.54
N TYR A 109 -1.26 17.28 -2.49
CA TYR A 109 -2.23 16.40 -3.15
C TYR A 109 -3.61 16.51 -2.50
N GLY A 110 -3.69 16.54 -1.17
CA GLY A 110 -4.94 16.75 -0.43
C GLY A 110 -5.62 18.07 -0.79
N LEU A 111 -4.85 19.17 -0.83
CA LEU A 111 -5.32 20.49 -1.27
C LEU A 111 -5.89 20.47 -2.70
N LYS A 112 -5.23 19.77 -3.62
CA LYS A 112 -5.70 19.65 -5.01
C LYS A 112 -7.03 18.90 -5.12
N ILE A 113 -7.22 17.82 -4.35
CA ILE A 113 -8.50 17.12 -4.30
C ILE A 113 -9.59 18.05 -3.76
N LEU A 114 -9.33 18.75 -2.66
CA LEU A 114 -10.29 19.69 -2.07
C LEU A 114 -10.71 20.78 -3.06
N LEU A 115 -9.74 21.36 -3.79
CA LEU A 115 -10.03 22.33 -4.84
C LEU A 115 -10.85 21.74 -5.98
N ARG A 116 -10.52 20.53 -6.44
CA ARG A 116 -11.26 19.84 -7.51
C ARG A 116 -12.69 19.53 -7.08
N VAL A 117 -12.91 19.07 -5.85
CA VAL A 117 -14.25 18.82 -5.30
C VAL A 117 -15.03 20.12 -5.19
N LYS A 118 -14.43 21.18 -4.64
CA LYS A 118 -15.07 22.50 -4.57
C LYS A 118 -15.48 23.02 -5.94
N TYR A 119 -14.59 22.93 -6.94
CA TYR A 119 -14.88 23.37 -8.31
C TYR A 119 -15.96 22.52 -8.99
N CYS A 120 -15.96 21.20 -8.75
CA CYS A 120 -16.96 20.29 -9.33
C CYS A 120 -18.35 20.48 -8.70
N LEU A 121 -18.41 20.79 -7.39
CA LEU A 121 -19.65 21.15 -6.71
C LEU A 121 -20.19 22.51 -7.19
N ASN A 122 -19.31 23.48 -7.41
CA ASN A 122 -19.69 24.83 -7.83
C ASN A 122 -20.18 24.92 -9.30
N ASN A 123 -19.79 23.97 -10.17
CA ASN A 123 -20.27 23.89 -11.56
C ASN A 123 -21.49 22.98 -11.75
N ARG A 124 -22.04 22.42 -10.67
CA ARG A 124 -23.28 21.62 -10.67
C ARG A 124 -24.50 22.39 -10.13
N GLY A 125 -24.30 23.64 -9.71
CA GLY A 125 -25.36 24.57 -9.30
C GLY A 125 -25.80 25.46 -10.46
#